data_AF-A0AA51NFM3-F1
#
_entry.id   AF-A0AA51NFM3-F1
#
_cell.length_a   1.000
_cell.length_b   1.000
_cell.length_c   1.000
_cell.angle_alpha   90.00
_cell.angle_beta   90.00
_cell.angle_gamma   90.00
#
_symmetry.space_group_name_H-M   'P 1'
#
loop_
_entity.id
_entity.type
_entity.pdbx_description
1 polymer ?
#
loop_
_entity_poly.entity_id
_entity_poly.type
_entity_poly.pdbx_seq_one_letter_code
_entity_poly.pdbx_strand_id
1 'polypeptide(L)'
;MSNTIDFKMPSPTFGGSTGGWLRSAEVEEKYAITWNSKSKSIFEMPTGGSAIMTEGDNLLYLAKKEQCLALSSQLKNKFKTTNFKIYRIFPNGEVQYLHPKDGVFPEKSNEGRIGVGNIAHSIGKNDNPVNKKFTGQATYE
;
A
#
# COMPACT_ATOMS: atom_id res chain seq x y z
N MET A 1 -0.53 -19.60 6.88
CA MET A 1 0.69 -18.78 6.67
C MET A 1 0.52 -17.49 7.45
N SER A 2 1.32 -17.29 8.50
CA SER A 2 1.18 -16.12 9.36
C SER A 2 1.72 -14.88 8.64
N ASN A 3 0.84 -14.02 8.14
CA ASN A 3 1.18 -12.73 7.53
C ASN A 3 1.54 -11.69 8.61
N THR A 4 2.36 -12.10 9.56
CA THR A 4 2.79 -11.29 10.70
C THR A 4 4.01 -10.48 10.29
N ILE A 5 4.01 -9.19 10.61
CA ILE A 5 5.17 -8.33 10.39
C ILE A 5 6.26 -8.65 11.43
N ASP A 6 7.51 -8.74 10.99
CA ASP A 6 8.65 -8.84 11.91
C ASP A 6 9.24 -7.44 12.12
N PHE A 7 9.12 -6.94 13.35
CA PHE A 7 9.62 -5.62 13.75
C PHE A 7 11.14 -5.57 13.90
N LYS A 8 11.84 -6.71 13.88
CA LYS A 8 13.31 -6.77 14.01
C LYS A 8 14.04 -6.66 12.67
N MET A 9 13.31 -6.59 11.56
CA MET A 9 13.90 -6.43 10.22
C MET A 9 14.67 -5.11 10.12
N PRO A 10 15.82 -5.10 9.42
CA PRO A 10 16.61 -3.89 9.27
C PRO A 10 15.89 -2.89 8.34
N SER A 11 16.08 -1.61 8.63
CA SER A 11 15.61 -0.53 7.76
C SER A 11 16.69 -0.12 6.77
N PRO A 12 16.31 0.36 5.56
CA PRO A 12 17.24 0.96 4.62
C PRO A 12 18.05 2.10 5.25
N THR A 13 19.30 2.25 4.83
CA THR A 13 20.14 3.38 5.28
C THR A 13 19.66 4.67 4.62
N PHE A 14 19.22 5.62 5.44
CA PHE A 14 18.71 6.92 4.99
C PHE A 14 19.12 8.03 5.96
N GLY A 15 19.54 9.18 5.44
CA GLY A 15 20.00 10.33 6.23
C GLY A 15 18.90 11.14 6.91
N GLY A 16 17.63 10.76 6.71
CA GLY A 16 16.46 11.48 7.22
C GLY A 16 15.93 12.53 6.24
N SER A 17 14.64 12.84 6.37
CA SER A 17 13.98 13.91 5.61
C SER A 17 12.77 14.45 6.37
N THR A 18 12.23 15.58 5.91
CA THR A 18 11.04 16.21 6.50
C THR A 18 9.72 15.59 6.04
N GLY A 19 9.76 14.70 5.04
CA GLY A 19 8.56 14.04 4.48
C GLY A 19 8.15 12.75 5.18
N GLY A 20 8.76 12.43 6.32
CA GLY A 20 8.48 11.24 7.11
C GLY A 20 7.15 11.31 7.87
N TRP A 21 7.08 10.55 8.97
CA TRP A 21 5.89 10.47 9.80
C TRP A 21 5.70 11.71 10.66
N LEU A 22 4.45 12.17 10.71
CA LEU A 22 4.01 13.24 11.61
C LEU A 22 3.06 12.65 12.65
N ARG A 23 2.43 13.51 13.46
CA ARG A 23 1.51 13.13 14.54
C ARG A 23 0.37 12.17 14.13
N SER A 24 -0.09 12.22 12.88
CA SER A 24 -1.10 11.29 12.36
C SER A 24 -0.64 9.82 12.45
N ALA A 25 0.66 9.54 12.28
CA ALA A 25 1.21 8.19 12.42
C ALA A 25 1.14 7.63 13.85
N GLU A 26 1.05 8.51 14.86
CA GLU A 26 0.93 8.13 16.27
C GLU A 26 -0.52 8.00 16.72
N VAL A 27 -1.41 8.84 16.17
CA VAL A 27 -2.81 8.97 16.65
C VAL A 27 -3.81 8.18 15.80
N GLU A 28 -3.57 8.03 14.49
CA GLU A 28 -4.53 7.45 13.55
C GLU A 28 -4.07 6.10 13.02
N GLU A 29 -3.01 6.08 12.21
CA GLU A 29 -2.46 4.87 11.60
C GLU A 29 -1.12 5.17 10.91
N LYS A 30 -0.29 4.14 10.76
CA LYS A 30 0.93 4.19 9.96
C LYS A 30 1.03 2.97 9.06
N TYR A 31 1.82 3.07 7.99
CA TYR A 31 1.98 1.98 7.04
C TYR A 31 3.40 1.44 7.06
N ALA A 32 3.53 0.14 6.86
CA ALA A 32 4.81 -0.51 6.73
C ALA A 32 4.87 -1.28 5.41
N ILE A 33 6.02 -1.24 4.75
CA ILE A 33 6.32 -2.04 3.59
C ILE A 33 7.58 -2.86 3.86
N THR A 34 7.48 -4.16 3.63
CA THR A 34 8.61 -5.09 3.70
C THR A 34 8.91 -5.65 2.33
N TRP A 35 10.17 -5.80 1.97
CA TRP A 35 10.58 -6.48 0.74
C TRP A 35 11.94 -7.14 0.95
N ASN A 36 12.28 -8.08 0.08
CA ASN A 36 13.59 -8.72 0.12
C ASN A 36 14.37 -8.36 -1.15
N SER A 37 15.56 -7.82 -0.97
CA SER A 37 16.46 -7.38 -2.03
C SER A 37 17.59 -8.39 -2.24
N LYS A 38 18.04 -8.54 -3.49
CA LYS A 38 19.15 -9.45 -3.84
C LYS A 38 20.53 -8.86 -3.57
N SER A 39 20.63 -7.53 -3.51
CA SER A 39 21.90 -6.83 -3.35
C SER A 39 21.66 -5.43 -2.80
N LYS A 40 22.67 -4.90 -2.11
CA LYS A 40 22.67 -3.51 -1.64
C LYS A 40 22.58 -2.56 -2.84
N SER A 41 21.51 -1.78 -2.90
CA SER A 41 21.19 -0.90 -4.04
C SER A 41 20.63 0.44 -3.58
N ILE A 42 20.82 1.49 -4.38
CA ILE A 42 20.25 2.81 -4.13
C ILE A 42 18.85 2.87 -4.75
N PHE A 43 17.88 3.40 -4.02
CA PHE A 43 16.54 3.68 -4.53
C PHE A 43 16.05 5.05 -4.09
N GLU A 44 15.05 5.57 -4.80
CA GLU A 44 14.45 6.87 -4.49
C GLU A 44 13.33 6.67 -3.47
N MET A 45 13.32 7.52 -2.45
CA MET A 45 12.26 7.50 -1.45
C MET A 45 11.00 8.18 -2.00
N PRO A 46 9.79 7.64 -1.76
CA PRO A 46 8.54 8.26 -2.22
C PRO A 46 8.28 9.64 -1.57
N THR A 47 8.95 9.92 -0.44
CA THR A 47 8.90 11.17 0.31
C THR A 47 10.02 12.15 -0.07
N GLY A 48 10.84 11.80 -1.07
CA GLY A 48 11.99 12.57 -1.50
C GLY A 48 13.33 12.09 -0.92
N GLY A 49 14.39 12.27 -1.72
CA GLY A 49 15.74 11.81 -1.42
C GLY A 49 16.04 10.40 -1.93
N SER A 50 17.24 9.92 -1.64
CA SER A 50 17.70 8.57 -2.00
C SER A 50 18.10 7.81 -0.75
N ALA A 51 17.69 6.55 -0.67
CA ALA A 51 18.04 5.64 0.40
C ALA A 51 18.79 4.42 -0.16
N ILE A 52 19.54 3.75 0.69
CA ILE A 52 20.28 2.54 0.34
C ILE A 52 19.59 1.35 0.99
N MET A 53 18.97 0.48 0.19
CA MET A 53 18.37 -0.76 0.71
C MET A 53 19.48 -1.75 1.09
N THR A 54 19.28 -2.49 2.18
CA THR A 54 20.19 -3.56 2.59
C THR A 54 19.96 -4.81 1.74
N GLU A 55 20.98 -5.64 1.58
CA GLU A 55 20.82 -6.98 1.02
C GLU A 55 19.95 -7.83 1.96
N GLY A 56 19.00 -8.59 1.41
CA GLY A 56 18.04 -9.35 2.18
C GLY A 56 16.80 -8.54 2.56
N ASP A 57 16.27 -8.78 3.75
CA ASP A 57 15.00 -8.20 4.20
C ASP A 57 15.15 -6.72 4.53
N ASN A 58 14.17 -5.93 4.09
CA ASN A 58 14.08 -4.50 4.35
C ASN A 58 12.70 -4.19 4.92
N LEU A 59 12.66 -3.37 5.96
CA LEU A 59 11.44 -2.84 6.55
C LEU A 59 11.46 -1.31 6.50
N LEU A 60 10.46 -0.74 5.84
CA LEU A 60 10.28 0.70 5.76
C LEU A 60 8.88 1.10 6.20
N TYR A 61 8.83 2.31 6.73
CA TYR A 61 7.75 2.88 7.48
C TYR A 61 7.31 4.18 6.78
N LEU A 62 6.05 4.26 6.34
CA LEU A 62 5.49 5.34 5.51
C LEU A 62 4.13 5.85 6.03
N ALA A 63 3.84 7.14 5.81
CA ALA A 63 2.69 7.80 6.42
C ALA A 63 1.38 7.43 5.72
N LYS A 64 1.44 7.19 4.41
CA LYS A 64 0.27 6.90 3.57
C LYS A 64 0.44 5.61 2.81
N LYS A 65 -0.67 4.89 2.60
CA LYS A 65 -0.74 3.69 1.75
C LYS A 65 -0.20 3.94 0.34
N GLU A 66 -0.49 5.10 -0.24
CA GLU A 66 -0.06 5.48 -1.58
C GLU A 66 1.46 5.49 -1.73
N GLN A 67 2.19 5.97 -0.71
CA GLN A 67 3.65 5.99 -0.71
C GLN A 67 4.23 4.57 -0.75
N CYS A 68 3.62 3.62 -0.02
CA CYS A 68 3.98 2.21 -0.08
C CYS A 68 3.72 1.63 -1.48
N LEU A 69 2.57 1.95 -2.09
CA LEU A 69 2.24 1.48 -3.44
C LEU A 69 3.17 2.07 -4.51
N ALA A 70 3.51 3.35 -4.39
CA ALA A 70 4.47 4.01 -5.28
C ALA A 70 5.85 3.32 -5.21
N LEU A 71 6.38 3.10 -4.00
CA LEU A 71 7.62 2.37 -3.81
C LEU A 71 7.54 0.94 -4.35
N SER A 72 6.40 0.26 -4.14
CA SER A 72 6.21 -1.10 -4.63
C SER A 72 6.23 -1.20 -6.18
N SER A 73 5.65 -0.21 -6.86
CA SER A 73 5.71 -0.09 -8.32
C SER A 73 7.15 0.11 -8.79
N GLN A 74 7.92 0.95 -8.10
CA GLN A 74 9.34 1.15 -8.37
C GLN A 74 10.16 -0.14 -8.15
N LEU A 75 9.93 -0.86 -7.05
CA LEU A 75 10.58 -2.14 -6.74
C LEU A 75 10.29 -3.20 -7.82
N LYS A 76 9.05 -3.27 -8.29
CA LYS A 76 8.65 -4.19 -9.37
C LYS A 76 9.27 -3.79 -10.71
N ASN A 77 9.29 -2.51 -11.05
CA ASN A 77 9.70 -2.04 -12.37
C ASN A 77 11.22 -1.98 -12.53
N LYS A 78 11.93 -1.32 -11.60
CA LYS A 78 13.38 -1.12 -11.64
C LYS A 78 14.15 -2.33 -11.12
N PHE A 79 13.72 -2.92 -9.98
CA PHE A 79 14.47 -3.98 -9.29
C PHE A 79 13.92 -5.39 -9.50
N LYS A 80 12.83 -5.56 -10.27
CA LYS A 80 12.15 -6.84 -10.53
C LYS A 80 11.84 -7.63 -9.26
N THR A 81 11.60 -6.93 -8.16
CA THR A 81 11.32 -7.50 -6.85
C THR A 81 9.81 -7.55 -6.64
N THR A 82 9.25 -8.76 -6.50
CA THR A 82 7.80 -8.99 -6.40
C THR A 82 7.36 -9.47 -5.02
N ASN A 83 8.29 -9.68 -4.09
CA ASN A 83 8.05 -10.23 -2.75
C ASN A 83 7.66 -9.17 -1.72
N PHE A 84 7.25 -7.97 -2.15
CA PHE A 84 6.91 -6.89 -1.23
C PHE A 84 5.54 -7.12 -0.57
N LYS A 85 5.41 -6.69 0.67
CA LYS A 85 4.21 -6.80 1.49
C LYS A 85 3.93 -5.46 2.17
N ILE A 86 2.67 -5.04 2.19
CA ILE A 86 2.24 -3.78 2.81
C ILE A 86 1.30 -4.10 3.97
N TYR A 87 1.55 -3.43 5.09
CA TYR A 87 0.78 -3.53 6.33
C TYR A 87 0.30 -2.14 6.75
N ARG A 88 -0.83 -2.12 7.44
CA ARG A 88 -1.34 -0.97 8.19
C ARG A 88 -1.21 -1.29 9.67
N ILE A 89 -0.72 -0.33 10.44
CA ILE A 89 -0.48 -0.45 11.87
C ILE A 89 -1.29 0.64 12.55
N PHE A 90 -2.19 0.22 13.43
CA PHE A 90 -3.03 1.11 14.22
C PHE A 90 -2.32 1.53 15.52
N PRO A 91 -2.75 2.64 16.16
CA PRO A 91 -2.17 3.13 17.42
C PRO A 91 -2.32 2.13 18.58
N ASN A 92 -3.33 1.25 18.51
CA ASN A 92 -3.53 0.15 19.47
C ASN A 92 -2.52 -1.00 19.30
N GLY A 93 -1.64 -0.95 18.29
CA GLY A 93 -0.66 -1.99 17.98
C GLY A 93 -1.19 -3.11 17.08
N GLU A 94 -2.45 -3.06 16.65
CA GLU A 94 -3.02 -4.01 15.71
C GLU A 94 -2.40 -3.82 14.32
N VAL A 95 -2.02 -4.93 13.69
CA VAL A 95 -1.42 -4.94 12.35
C VAL A 95 -2.37 -5.61 11.38
N GLN A 96 -2.82 -4.85 10.38
CA GLN A 96 -3.63 -5.32 9.28
C GLN A 96 -2.77 -5.53 8.03
N TYR A 97 -2.77 -6.76 7.48
CA TYR A 97 -2.15 -7.04 6.19
C TYR A 97 -3.00 -6.51 5.04
N LEU A 98 -2.42 -5.68 4.16
CA LEU A 98 -3.15 -5.01 3.09
C LEU A 98 -2.84 -5.54 1.69
N HIS A 99 -1.56 -5.77 1.37
CA HIS A 99 -1.17 -6.07 -0.01
C HIS A 99 0.06 -6.98 -0.08
N PRO A 100 0.08 -7.98 -0.98
CA PRO A 100 -1.07 -8.54 -1.71
C PRO A 100 -2.01 -9.33 -0.79
N LYS A 101 -3.30 -8.95 -0.68
CA LYS A 101 -4.25 -9.49 0.30
C LYS A 101 -4.34 -11.02 0.33
N ASP A 102 -4.34 -11.63 -0.86
CA ASP A 102 -4.48 -13.09 -1.03
C ASP A 102 -3.15 -13.74 -1.47
N GLY A 103 -2.02 -13.02 -1.35
CA GLY A 103 -0.72 -13.45 -1.90
C GLY A 103 -0.58 -13.30 -3.43
N VAL A 104 -1.70 -13.16 -4.15
CA VAL A 104 -1.73 -12.87 -5.59
C VAL A 104 -1.96 -11.38 -5.81
N PHE A 105 -1.19 -10.76 -6.71
CA PHE A 105 -1.39 -9.35 -7.07
C PHE A 105 -2.81 -9.09 -7.59
N PRO A 106 -3.40 -7.93 -7.30
CA PRO A 106 -4.78 -7.61 -7.69
C PRO A 106 -4.97 -7.53 -9.21
N GLU A 107 -3.90 -7.25 -9.96
CA GLU A 107 -3.91 -7.25 -11.43
C GLU A 107 -4.20 -8.64 -12.04
N LYS A 108 -3.90 -9.72 -11.31
CA LYS A 108 -4.13 -11.10 -11.75
C LYS A 108 -5.43 -11.61 -11.14
N SER A 109 -6.33 -12.15 -11.97
CA SER A 109 -7.59 -12.74 -11.52
C SER A 109 -7.36 -13.91 -10.55
N ASN A 110 -8.26 -14.04 -9.58
CA ASN A 110 -8.28 -15.13 -8.61
C ASN A 110 -9.76 -15.51 -8.34
N GLU A 111 -10.11 -16.78 -8.48
CA GLU A 111 -11.51 -17.27 -8.47
C GLU A 111 -12.23 -17.00 -7.15
N GLY A 112 -11.50 -16.92 -6.03
CA GLY A 112 -12.07 -16.64 -4.71
C GLY A 112 -12.44 -15.17 -4.45
N ARG A 113 -12.28 -14.26 -5.42
CA ARG A 113 -12.57 -12.82 -5.24
C ARG A 113 -14.01 -12.48 -5.63
N ILE A 114 -14.74 -11.88 -4.70
CA ILE A 114 -16.07 -11.32 -4.94
C ILE A 114 -15.92 -9.87 -5.38
N GLY A 115 -16.50 -9.51 -6.53
CA GLY A 115 -16.57 -8.13 -6.98
C GLY A 115 -17.51 -7.33 -6.09
N VAL A 116 -17.02 -6.22 -5.53
CA VAL A 116 -17.79 -5.29 -4.70
C VAL A 116 -17.86 -3.95 -5.44
N GLY A 117 -19.04 -3.31 -5.47
CA GLY A 117 -19.27 -2.07 -6.21
C GLY A 117 -19.55 -2.28 -7.70
N ASN A 118 -19.86 -3.51 -8.12
CA ASN A 118 -20.27 -3.81 -9.48
C ASN A 118 -21.74 -3.44 -9.68
N ILE A 119 -22.01 -2.60 -10.67
CA ILE A 119 -23.36 -2.18 -11.05
C ILE A 119 -23.70 -2.85 -12.38
N ALA A 120 -24.83 -3.58 -12.43
CA ALA A 120 -25.21 -4.41 -13.56
C ALA A 120 -25.88 -3.62 -14.71
N HIS A 121 -25.36 -2.45 -15.04
CA HIS A 121 -25.79 -1.66 -16.21
C HIS A 121 -24.63 -0.92 -16.86
N SER A 122 -24.82 -0.43 -18.08
CA SER A 122 -23.82 0.35 -18.80
C SER A 122 -23.72 1.77 -18.24
N ILE A 123 -22.55 2.39 -18.28
CA ILE A 123 -22.31 3.74 -17.73
C ILE A 123 -23.29 4.81 -18.25
N GLY A 124 -23.81 4.65 -19.48
CA GLY A 124 -24.80 5.55 -20.07
C GLY A 124 -26.24 5.37 -19.56
N LYS A 125 -26.51 4.37 -18.72
CA LYS A 125 -27.81 4.12 -18.08
C LYS A 125 -27.89 4.68 -16.65
N ASN A 126 -26.91 5.45 -16.22
CA ASN A 126 -26.97 6.14 -14.93
C ASN A 126 -28.15 7.12 -14.91
N ASP A 127 -28.80 7.25 -13.76
CA ASP A 127 -29.93 8.15 -13.59
C ASP A 127 -29.53 9.61 -13.77
N ASN A 128 -30.48 10.43 -14.24
CA ASN A 128 -30.27 11.86 -14.26
C ASN A 128 -30.20 12.43 -12.83
N PRO A 129 -29.32 13.40 -12.55
CA PRO A 129 -29.16 13.97 -11.19
C PRO A 129 -30.46 14.51 -10.58
N VAL A 130 -31.43 14.93 -11.41
CA VAL A 130 -32.74 15.40 -10.94
C VAL A 130 -33.55 14.30 -10.24
N ASN A 131 -33.42 13.04 -10.69
CA ASN A 131 -34.17 11.90 -10.15
C ASN A 131 -33.65 11.47 -8.76
N LYS A 132 -32.37 11.76 -8.48
CA LYS A 132 -31.69 11.43 -7.21
C LYS A 132 -31.44 12.68 -6.35
N LYS A 133 -32.11 13.80 -6.66
CA LYS A 133 -31.88 15.05 -5.96
C LYS A 133 -32.37 14.95 -4.51
N PHE A 134 -31.54 15.39 -3.56
CA PHE A 134 -31.82 15.38 -2.12
C PHE A 134 -32.05 14.01 -1.47
N THR A 135 -31.77 12.90 -2.18
CA THR A 135 -31.89 11.55 -1.61
C THR A 135 -30.63 11.06 -0.92
N GLY A 136 -29.51 11.78 -1.06
CA GLY A 136 -28.19 11.36 -0.56
C GLY A 136 -27.55 10.24 -1.38
N GLN A 137 -28.21 9.75 -2.43
CA GLN A 137 -27.71 8.71 -3.32
C GLN A 137 -27.01 9.32 -4.54
N ALA A 138 -25.98 8.65 -5.04
CA ALA A 138 -25.33 9.02 -6.28
C ALA A 138 -26.05 8.47 -7.51
N THR A 139 -25.77 9.02 -8.70
CA THR A 139 -26.42 8.62 -9.97
C THR A 139 -25.98 7.24 -10.48
N TYR A 140 -24.88 6.72 -9.94
CA TYR A 140 -24.37 5.38 -10.25
C TYR A 140 -24.92 4.32 -9.28
N GLU A 141 -25.56 4.72 -8.20
CA GLU A 141 -26.13 3.83 -7.18
C GLU A 141 -27.56 3.37 -7.49
#